data_AF-A0A7N0UZE7-F1
#
_entry.id   AF-A0A7N0UZE7-F1
#
_cell.length_a   1.000
_cell.length_b   1.000
_cell.length_c   1.000
_cell.angle_alpha   90.00
_cell.angle_beta   90.00
_cell.angle_gamma   90.00
#
_symmetry.space_group_name_H-M   'P 1'
#
loop_
_entity.id
_entity.type
_entity.pdbx_description
1 polymer ?
#
loop_
_entity_poly.entity_id
_entity_poly.type
_entity_poly.pdbx_seq_one_letter_code
_entity_poly.pdbx_strand_id
1 'polypeptide(L)'
;MGASIERCQLLGVKVLLSIGGGIGNYSLNSPADALNVSLYLWESFLGGAARFRPLGNVSLDGVNFDIQSSAASSPYWLDLAARLSSYSAQGTKVYLAASPQCPFPDSALGSALNSSYFDFIWVQFYGNPSCQYSPGKVTNLVSSWGKWTSLRNNATIFLGLPASPFAAPSGGYIPPDVLTAQIIPYIKPVGRYGGLALWSRYYDNGYSTAVITQAPNTTDTTVSLTSKFHLLCILLYIL
;
A
#
# COMPACT_ATOMS: atom_id res chain seq x y z
N MET A 1 1.92 12.38 -18.27
CA MET A 1 1.90 11.73 -16.94
C MET A 1 2.12 12.76 -15.83
N GLY A 2 3.23 13.51 -15.84
CA GLY A 2 3.54 14.53 -14.82
C GLY A 2 2.40 15.49 -14.47
N ALA A 3 1.79 16.15 -15.46
CA ALA A 3 0.66 17.07 -15.22
C ALA A 3 -0.55 16.41 -14.53
N SER A 4 -0.81 15.12 -14.80
CA SER A 4 -1.88 14.36 -14.14
C SER A 4 -1.54 14.08 -12.67
N ILE A 5 -0.26 13.80 -12.38
CA ILE A 5 0.24 13.61 -11.01
C ILE A 5 0.10 14.92 -10.22
N GLU A 6 0.57 16.04 -10.78
CA GLU A 6 0.43 17.36 -10.15
C GLU A 6 -1.03 17.71 -9.89
N ARG A 7 -1.92 17.39 -10.84
CA ARG A 7 -3.36 17.61 -10.64
C ARG A 7 -3.92 16.81 -9.47
N CYS A 8 -3.51 15.55 -9.29
CA CYS A 8 -3.89 14.74 -8.12
C CYS A 8 -3.35 15.35 -6.82
N GLN A 9 -2.09 15.77 -6.82
CA GLN A 9 -1.44 16.39 -5.65
C GLN A 9 -2.10 17.71 -5.26
N LEU A 10 -2.52 18.54 -6.23
CA LEU A 10 -3.30 19.76 -5.99
C LEU A 10 -4.67 19.49 -5.38
N LEU A 11 -5.26 18.32 -5.66
CA LEU A 11 -6.48 17.85 -4.99
C LEU A 11 -6.18 17.19 -3.64
N GLY A 12 -4.92 17.20 -3.21
CA GLY A 12 -4.45 16.64 -1.95
C GLY A 12 -4.47 15.12 -1.90
N VAL A 13 -4.43 14.47 -3.07
CA VAL A 13 -4.22 13.02 -3.22
C VAL A 13 -2.73 12.75 -3.31
N LYS A 14 -2.21 11.89 -2.42
CA LYS A 14 -0.81 11.45 -2.48
C LYS A 14 -0.61 10.50 -3.66
N VAL A 15 0.52 10.62 -4.35
CA VAL A 15 0.90 9.73 -5.46
C VAL A 15 2.24 9.09 -5.12
N LEU A 16 2.25 7.78 -4.93
CA LEU A 16 3.43 6.99 -4.60
C LEU A 16 3.85 6.13 -5.79
N LEU A 17 5.16 5.94 -5.97
CA LEU A 17 5.69 4.93 -6.89
C LEU A 17 5.68 3.57 -6.21
N SER A 18 5.16 2.54 -6.86
CA SER A 18 5.29 1.17 -6.36
C SER A 18 6.53 0.51 -6.94
N ILE A 19 7.37 -0.07 -6.08
CA ILE A 19 8.50 -0.92 -6.48
C ILE A 19 8.16 -2.39 -6.20
N GLY A 20 8.64 -3.28 -7.07
CA GLY A 20 8.34 -4.71 -6.99
C GLY A 20 7.15 -5.10 -7.90
N GLY A 21 6.16 -5.78 -7.32
CA GLY A 21 5.04 -6.39 -8.01
C GLY A 21 5.11 -7.92 -8.07
N GLY A 22 4.01 -8.56 -8.42
CA GLY A 22 3.96 -10.01 -8.61
C GLY A 22 4.70 -10.53 -9.86
N ILE A 23 5.12 -9.62 -10.75
CA ILE A 23 5.83 -9.93 -12.00
C ILE A 23 7.14 -9.13 -12.02
N GLY A 24 8.21 -9.74 -12.50
CA GLY A 24 9.53 -9.14 -12.61
C GLY A 24 10.58 -9.89 -11.80
N ASN A 25 11.84 -9.53 -12.00
CA ASN A 25 12.96 -10.04 -11.21
C ASN A 25 13.67 -8.86 -10.56
N TYR A 26 13.59 -8.79 -9.23
CA TYR A 26 14.16 -7.70 -8.45
C TYR A 26 14.70 -8.25 -7.13
N SER A 27 15.86 -7.75 -6.72
CA SER A 27 16.45 -8.02 -5.42
C SER A 27 17.36 -6.86 -5.02
N LEU A 28 17.69 -6.80 -3.73
CA LEU A 28 18.80 -6.02 -3.23
C LEU A 28 19.80 -7.01 -2.66
N ASN A 29 21.08 -6.89 -3.01
CA ASN A 29 22.11 -7.87 -2.63
C ASN A 29 23.17 -7.27 -1.69
N SER A 30 23.15 -5.96 -1.46
CA SER A 30 24.05 -5.29 -0.52
C SER A 30 23.48 -3.96 0.01
N PRO A 31 24.02 -3.40 1.10
CA PRO A 31 23.69 -2.03 1.53
C PRO A 31 24.08 -0.96 0.51
N ALA A 32 25.04 -1.25 -0.38
CA ALA A 32 25.44 -0.39 -1.49
C ALA A 32 24.41 -0.44 -2.63
N ASP A 33 23.82 -1.59 -2.92
CA ASP A 33 22.69 -1.71 -3.86
C ASP A 33 21.51 -0.89 -3.36
N ALA A 34 21.18 -1.01 -2.06
CA ALA A 34 20.12 -0.20 -1.45
C ALA A 34 20.42 1.30 -1.54
N LEU A 35 21.69 1.72 -1.43
CA LEU A 35 22.10 3.12 -1.67
C LEU A 35 21.85 3.54 -3.11
N ASN A 36 22.36 2.77 -4.06
CA ASN A 36 22.25 3.08 -5.49
C ASN A 36 20.78 3.18 -5.92
N VAL A 37 19.94 2.24 -5.46
CA VAL A 37 18.49 2.28 -5.71
C VAL A 37 17.84 3.49 -5.03
N SER A 38 18.22 3.81 -3.79
CA SER A 38 17.66 4.98 -3.09
C SER A 38 17.99 6.30 -3.80
N LEU A 39 19.21 6.45 -4.33
CA LEU A 39 19.63 7.61 -5.10
C LEU A 39 18.86 7.70 -6.41
N TYR A 40 18.76 6.58 -7.14
CA TYR A 40 17.98 6.52 -8.37
C TYR A 40 16.51 6.94 -8.15
N LEU A 41 15.87 6.41 -7.10
CA LEU A 41 14.50 6.76 -6.75
C LEU A 41 14.38 8.24 -6.37
N TRP A 42 15.33 8.76 -5.60
CA TRP A 42 15.37 10.15 -5.20
C TRP A 42 15.47 11.10 -6.40
N GLU A 43 16.43 10.87 -7.28
CA GLU A 43 16.76 11.71 -8.43
C GLU A 43 15.72 11.61 -9.56
N SER A 44 15.13 10.42 -9.75
CA SER A 44 14.24 10.15 -10.89
C SER A 44 12.76 10.40 -10.57
N PHE A 45 12.33 10.23 -9.31
CA PHE A 45 10.92 10.23 -8.95
C PHE A 45 10.55 11.11 -7.75
N LEU A 46 11.47 11.41 -6.84
CA LEU A 46 11.19 12.20 -5.63
C LEU A 46 11.77 13.61 -5.75
N GLY A 47 12.34 14.18 -4.69
CA GLY A 47 12.81 15.57 -4.64
C GLY A 47 14.20 15.82 -5.23
N GLY A 48 14.89 14.79 -5.71
CA GLY A 48 16.19 14.95 -6.38
C GLY A 48 16.04 15.48 -7.80
N ALA A 49 17.17 15.61 -8.51
CA ALA A 49 17.21 16.10 -9.87
C ALA A 49 17.90 15.09 -10.79
N ALA A 50 17.31 14.83 -11.95
CA ALA A 50 17.89 14.02 -13.01
C ALA A 50 17.60 14.68 -14.37
N ARG A 51 18.51 14.49 -15.34
CA ARG A 51 18.34 15.03 -16.70
C ARG A 51 17.08 14.50 -17.39
N PHE A 52 16.75 13.23 -17.13
CA PHE A 52 15.56 12.58 -17.67
C PHE A 52 14.81 11.91 -16.52
N ARG A 53 13.59 12.37 -16.26
CA ARG A 53 12.69 11.80 -15.25
C ARG A 53 11.58 11.02 -15.95
N PRO A 54 11.38 9.72 -15.64
CA PRO A 54 10.45 8.87 -16.40
C PRO A 54 9.01 9.35 -16.43
N LEU A 55 8.55 10.03 -15.37
CA LEU A 55 7.17 10.52 -15.27
C LEU A 55 7.03 12.01 -15.65
N GLY A 56 8.11 12.62 -16.14
CA GLY A 56 8.22 14.06 -16.36
C GLY A 56 8.77 14.78 -15.12
N ASN A 57 8.79 16.11 -15.20
CA ASN A 57 9.33 16.96 -14.15
C ASN A 57 8.34 17.13 -12.98
N VAL A 58 8.06 16.04 -12.26
CA VAL A 58 7.20 16.01 -11.08
C VAL A 58 7.86 15.19 -9.98
N SER A 59 7.68 15.60 -8.73
CA SER A 59 8.09 14.86 -7.54
C SER A 59 6.90 14.10 -6.97
N LEU A 60 7.03 12.78 -6.85
CA LEU A 60 6.05 11.94 -6.17
C LEU A 60 6.12 12.15 -4.66
N ASP A 61 5.02 11.81 -3.97
CA ASP A 61 4.92 11.91 -2.52
C ASP A 61 5.74 10.83 -1.79
N GLY A 62 6.10 9.74 -2.46
CA GLY A 62 6.75 8.63 -1.79
C GLY A 62 6.89 7.34 -2.59
N VAL A 63 7.20 6.26 -1.86
CA VAL A 63 7.48 4.92 -2.43
C VAL A 63 6.69 3.86 -1.67
N ASN A 64 6.03 2.97 -2.40
CA ASN A 64 5.38 1.77 -1.91
C ASN A 64 6.24 0.53 -2.20
N PHE A 65 6.53 -0.25 -1.17
CA PHE A 65 7.27 -1.50 -1.25
C PHE A 65 6.27 -2.64 -1.45
N ASP A 66 6.06 -3.02 -2.70
CA ASP A 66 5.19 -4.15 -3.11
C ASP A 66 6.05 -5.38 -3.43
N ILE A 67 6.80 -5.86 -2.44
CA ILE A 67 7.75 -6.96 -2.61
C ILE A 67 7.00 -8.27 -2.40
N GLN A 68 6.53 -8.89 -3.49
CA GLN A 68 5.61 -10.03 -3.43
C GLN A 68 6.28 -11.41 -3.58
N SER A 69 7.57 -11.44 -3.91
CA SER A 69 8.32 -12.68 -4.10
C SER A 69 9.16 -13.00 -2.87
N SER A 70 9.04 -14.21 -2.33
CA SER A 70 9.95 -14.71 -1.30
C SER A 70 11.38 -14.84 -1.81
N ALA A 71 11.59 -15.02 -3.12
CA ALA A 71 12.91 -14.99 -3.74
C ALA A 71 13.53 -13.58 -3.75
N ALA A 72 12.71 -12.53 -3.59
CA ALA A 72 13.17 -11.16 -3.40
C ALA A 72 13.39 -10.81 -1.92
N SER A 73 13.20 -11.76 -0.99
CA SER A 73 13.43 -11.53 0.43
C SER A 73 14.90 -11.15 0.68
N SER A 74 15.09 -10.02 1.35
CA SER A 74 16.42 -9.45 1.58
C SER A 74 16.39 -8.55 2.80
N PRO A 75 17.42 -8.58 3.69
CA PRO A 75 17.51 -7.65 4.80
C PRO A 75 17.65 -6.20 4.31
N TYR A 76 18.13 -5.99 3.08
CA TYR A 76 18.45 -4.67 2.55
C TYR A 76 17.22 -3.85 2.15
N TRP A 77 16.00 -4.41 2.21
CA TRP A 77 14.78 -3.60 2.15
C TRP A 77 14.67 -2.63 3.33
N LEU A 78 15.20 -3.00 4.51
CA LEU A 78 15.30 -2.10 5.66
C LEU A 78 16.29 -0.96 5.38
N ASP A 79 17.45 -1.27 4.78
CA ASP A 79 18.42 -0.24 4.37
C ASP A 79 17.82 0.74 3.35
N LEU A 80 17.08 0.23 2.36
CA LEU A 80 16.41 1.07 1.37
C LEU A 80 15.36 1.98 2.04
N ALA A 81 14.54 1.45 2.95
CA ALA A 81 13.55 2.24 3.69
C ALA A 81 14.21 3.33 4.55
N ALA A 82 15.30 3.00 5.25
CA ALA A 82 16.04 3.96 6.07
C ALA A 82 16.59 5.13 5.22
N ARG A 83 17.20 4.82 4.07
CA ARG A 83 17.75 5.83 3.14
C ARG A 83 16.66 6.70 2.54
N LEU A 84 15.58 6.12 2.02
CA LEU A 84 14.47 6.91 1.48
C LEU A 84 13.84 7.81 2.53
N SER A 85 13.66 7.32 3.77
CA SER A 85 13.14 8.13 4.87
C SER A 85 14.03 9.32 5.18
N SER A 86 15.37 9.16 5.12
CA SER A 86 16.34 10.22 5.42
C SER A 86 16.25 11.42 4.48
N TYR A 87 15.79 11.22 3.23
CA TYR A 87 15.59 12.31 2.28
C TYR A 87 14.49 13.28 2.70
N SER A 88 13.63 12.91 3.65
CA SER A 88 12.66 13.84 4.24
C SER A 88 13.32 15.08 4.88
N ALA A 89 14.58 14.95 5.31
CA ALA A 89 15.35 16.08 5.85
C ALA A 89 15.72 17.13 4.77
N GLN A 90 15.54 16.82 3.48
CA GLN A 90 15.83 17.74 2.36
C GLN A 90 14.64 18.63 1.98
N GLY A 91 13.58 18.66 2.80
CA GLY A 91 12.51 19.66 2.74
C GLY A 91 11.11 19.07 2.64
N THR A 92 10.89 18.13 1.73
CA THR A 92 9.57 17.48 1.56
C THR A 92 9.58 16.08 2.16
N LYS A 93 8.56 15.76 2.96
CA LYS A 93 8.37 14.42 3.53
C LYS A 93 8.28 13.38 2.41
N VAL A 94 9.11 12.35 2.50
CA VAL A 94 9.01 11.14 1.69
C VAL A 94 8.14 10.14 2.45
N TYR A 95 6.96 9.85 1.91
CA TYR A 95 6.06 8.84 2.46
C TYR A 95 6.54 7.44 2.06
N LEU A 96 6.60 6.53 3.03
CA LEU A 96 6.90 5.12 2.76
C LEU A 96 5.70 4.25 3.05
N ALA A 97 5.30 3.47 2.06
CA ALA A 97 4.26 2.47 2.17
C ALA A 97 4.85 1.07 1.96
N ALA A 98 4.19 0.05 2.50
CA ALA A 98 4.47 -1.35 2.22
C ALA A 98 3.18 -2.09 1.89
N SER A 99 3.26 -3.03 0.95
CA SER A 99 2.13 -3.89 0.55
C SER A 99 2.42 -5.37 0.84
N PRO A 100 2.60 -5.78 2.10
CA PRO A 100 2.87 -7.19 2.42
C PRO A 100 1.67 -8.10 2.11
N GLN A 101 1.92 -9.40 1.93
CA GLN A 101 0.83 -10.37 1.86
C GLN A 101 0.20 -10.58 3.25
N CYS A 102 -1.04 -11.09 3.31
CA CYS A 102 -1.71 -11.29 4.61
C CYS A 102 -1.11 -12.36 5.55
N PRO A 103 -0.31 -13.36 5.11
CA PRO A 103 0.37 -14.24 6.05
C PRO A 103 1.32 -13.42 6.95
N PHE A 104 1.24 -13.65 8.26
CA PHE A 104 2.04 -12.93 9.24
C PHE A 104 3.00 -13.89 9.97
N PRO A 105 4.31 -13.59 10.07
CA PRO A 105 4.99 -12.42 9.48
C PRO A 105 5.13 -12.53 7.96
N ASP A 106 5.26 -11.38 7.27
CA ASP A 106 5.51 -11.35 5.83
C ASP A 106 6.93 -11.83 5.50
N SER A 107 7.04 -12.74 4.53
CA SER A 107 8.31 -13.41 4.20
C SER A 107 9.31 -12.53 3.45
N ALA A 108 8.86 -11.48 2.78
CA ALA A 108 9.68 -10.65 1.91
C ALA A 108 10.16 -9.36 2.59
N LEU A 109 9.27 -8.70 3.34
CA LEU A 109 9.50 -7.42 4.01
C LEU A 109 9.74 -7.53 5.51
N GLY A 110 9.69 -8.74 6.07
CA GLY A 110 9.75 -9.06 7.51
C GLY A 110 10.41 -8.01 8.41
N SER A 111 11.75 -7.91 8.43
CA SER A 111 12.46 -6.99 9.34
C SER A 111 12.23 -5.51 9.03
N ALA A 112 12.00 -5.16 7.75
CA ALA A 112 11.71 -3.79 7.35
C ALA A 112 10.40 -3.29 7.98
N LEU A 113 9.37 -4.14 8.03
CA LEU A 113 8.08 -3.81 8.63
C LEU A 113 8.15 -3.57 10.15
N ASN A 114 9.15 -4.08 10.85
CA ASN A 114 9.33 -3.82 12.29
C ASN A 114 9.98 -2.45 12.56
N SER A 115 10.49 -1.77 11.55
CA SER A 115 11.03 -0.42 11.69
C SER A 115 9.94 0.64 11.79
N SER A 116 10.32 1.86 12.19
CA SER A 116 9.44 3.02 12.21
C SER A 116 9.40 3.82 10.89
N TYR A 117 10.04 3.31 9.82
CA TYR A 117 10.18 4.07 8.56
C TYR A 117 8.89 4.11 7.73
N PHE A 118 8.01 3.11 7.86
CA PHE A 118 6.77 3.05 7.08
C PHE A 118 5.67 3.91 7.71
N ASP A 119 5.08 4.77 6.88
CA ASP A 119 3.91 5.58 7.22
C ASP A 119 2.61 4.79 6.98
N PHE A 120 2.59 3.91 5.97
CA PHE A 120 1.42 3.15 5.56
C PHE A 120 1.75 1.66 5.34
N ILE A 121 0.84 0.77 5.75
CA ILE A 121 0.94 -0.67 5.46
C ILE A 121 -0.39 -1.13 4.86
N TRP A 122 -0.37 -1.67 3.65
CA TRP A 122 -1.55 -2.16 2.94
C TRP A 122 -1.46 -3.68 2.85
N VAL A 123 -2.05 -4.36 3.82
CA VAL A 123 -1.95 -5.82 3.89
C VAL A 123 -2.85 -6.42 2.81
N GLN A 124 -2.28 -7.22 1.91
CA GLN A 124 -3.00 -7.84 0.79
C GLN A 124 -3.79 -9.06 1.29
N PHE A 125 -5.08 -8.90 1.59
CA PHE A 125 -5.98 -9.95 2.05
C PHE A 125 -6.62 -10.74 0.89
N TYR A 126 -5.80 -11.16 -0.06
CA TYR A 126 -6.18 -11.96 -1.21
C TYR A 126 -5.03 -12.87 -1.68
N GLY A 127 -5.37 -13.86 -2.49
CA GLY A 127 -4.44 -14.89 -2.96
C GLY A 127 -3.89 -15.84 -1.89
N ASN A 128 -4.41 -15.78 -0.66
CA ASN A 128 -3.93 -16.52 0.50
C ASN A 128 -5.10 -17.05 1.37
N PRO A 129 -5.61 -18.27 1.13
CA PRO A 129 -6.77 -18.84 1.83
C PRO A 129 -6.68 -18.88 3.36
N SER A 130 -5.47 -18.92 3.91
CA SER A 130 -5.22 -18.96 5.35
C SER A 130 -5.55 -17.64 6.07
N CYS A 131 -5.57 -16.52 5.35
CA CYS A 131 -5.79 -15.20 5.93
C CYS A 131 -6.73 -14.29 5.13
N GLN A 132 -7.17 -14.66 3.93
CA GLN A 132 -8.17 -13.90 3.18
C GLN A 132 -9.60 -14.19 3.63
N TYR A 133 -10.55 -13.42 3.10
CA TYR A 133 -11.97 -13.71 3.20
C TYR A 133 -12.38 -14.88 2.29
N SER A 134 -13.25 -15.74 2.80
CA SER A 134 -14.00 -16.73 2.02
C SER A 134 -15.51 -16.54 2.28
N PRO A 135 -16.39 -16.82 1.31
CA PRO A 135 -17.84 -16.70 1.49
C PRO A 135 -18.34 -17.32 2.80
N GLY A 136 -18.98 -16.50 3.64
CA GLY A 136 -19.52 -16.94 4.94
C GLY A 136 -18.47 -17.14 6.06
N LYS A 137 -17.19 -16.84 5.83
CA LYS A 137 -16.10 -17.01 6.81
C LYS A 137 -15.17 -15.81 6.85
N VAL A 138 -15.44 -14.90 7.80
CA VAL A 138 -14.61 -13.70 8.06
C VAL A 138 -13.45 -13.95 9.04
N THR A 139 -13.47 -15.08 9.77
CA THR A 139 -12.58 -15.33 10.91
C THR A 139 -11.10 -15.36 10.56
N ASN A 140 -10.72 -15.91 9.40
CA ASN A 140 -9.33 -15.94 8.93
C ASN A 140 -8.77 -14.52 8.75
N LEU A 141 -9.53 -13.65 8.08
CA LEU A 141 -9.18 -12.26 7.84
C LEU A 141 -9.10 -11.47 9.15
N VAL A 142 -10.14 -11.54 9.99
CA VAL A 142 -10.17 -10.79 11.26
C VAL A 142 -9.04 -11.25 12.20
N SER A 143 -8.75 -12.56 12.25
CA SER A 143 -7.64 -13.08 13.06
C SER A 143 -6.28 -12.63 12.54
N SER A 144 -6.08 -12.61 11.21
CA SER A 144 -4.85 -12.11 10.61
C SER A 144 -4.72 -10.58 10.78
N TRP A 145 -5.81 -9.82 10.65
CA TRP A 145 -5.84 -8.39 10.95
C TRP A 145 -5.33 -8.11 12.37
N GLY A 146 -5.81 -8.86 13.37
CA GLY A 146 -5.33 -8.77 14.75
C GLY A 146 -3.81 -8.93 14.87
N LYS A 147 -3.20 -9.87 14.13
CA LYS A 147 -1.74 -10.04 14.10
C LYS A 147 -1.03 -8.83 13.49
N TRP A 148 -1.52 -8.32 12.36
CA TRP A 148 -0.96 -7.14 11.70
C TRP A 148 -1.02 -5.88 12.57
N THR A 149 -2.10 -5.71 13.33
CA THR A 149 -2.23 -4.56 14.26
C THR A 149 -1.28 -4.63 15.45
N SER A 150 -0.66 -5.79 15.72
CA SER A 150 0.31 -5.99 16.80
C SER A 150 1.72 -5.46 16.48
N LEU A 151 1.97 -5.05 15.22
CA LEU A 151 3.25 -4.44 14.82
C LEU A 151 3.60 -3.27 15.73
N ARG A 152 4.88 -3.20 16.15
CA ARG A 152 5.39 -2.20 17.09
C ARG A 152 5.78 -0.86 16.46
N ASN A 153 5.36 -0.62 15.22
CA ASN A 153 5.57 0.63 14.50
C ASN A 153 4.33 1.56 14.65
N ASN A 154 4.36 2.75 14.02
CA ASN A 154 3.26 3.72 14.03
C ASN A 154 2.54 3.88 12.67
N ALA A 155 2.90 3.07 11.67
CA ALA A 155 2.22 3.02 10.36
C ALA A 155 0.68 2.92 10.42
N THR A 156 -0.02 3.64 9.56
CA THR A 156 -1.47 3.42 9.39
C THR A 156 -1.69 2.16 8.55
N ILE A 157 -2.57 1.26 9.00
CA ILE A 157 -2.82 -0.05 8.37
C ILE A 157 -4.09 0.00 7.54
N PHE A 158 -4.01 -0.40 6.28
CA PHE A 158 -5.13 -0.47 5.34
C PHE A 158 -5.45 -1.92 5.02
N LEU A 159 -6.74 -2.20 4.82
CA LEU A 159 -7.23 -3.48 4.34
C LEU A 159 -7.08 -3.53 2.81
N GLY A 160 -6.09 -4.27 2.31
CA GLY A 160 -5.86 -4.47 0.88
C GLY A 160 -6.79 -5.53 0.31
N LEU A 161 -7.61 -5.18 -0.68
CA LEU A 161 -8.63 -6.04 -1.28
C LEU A 161 -8.61 -5.97 -2.81
N PRO A 162 -9.02 -7.06 -3.50
CA PRO A 162 -9.29 -6.99 -4.92
C PRO A 162 -10.61 -6.25 -5.16
N ALA A 163 -10.64 -5.32 -6.11
CA ALA A 163 -11.83 -4.53 -6.45
C ALA A 163 -12.89 -5.34 -7.23
N SER A 164 -12.54 -6.54 -7.68
CA SER A 164 -13.41 -7.44 -8.44
C SER A 164 -12.94 -8.89 -8.24
N PRO A 165 -13.82 -9.90 -8.36
CA PRO A 165 -13.41 -11.31 -8.39
C PRO A 165 -12.32 -11.61 -9.45
N PHE A 166 -12.32 -10.87 -10.56
CA PHE A 166 -11.34 -11.05 -11.64
C PHE A 166 -9.95 -10.50 -11.30
N ALA A 167 -9.85 -9.58 -10.34
CA ALA A 167 -8.57 -8.97 -9.96
C ALA A 167 -7.67 -9.92 -9.14
N ALA A 168 -8.28 -10.88 -8.44
CA ALA A 168 -7.60 -11.94 -7.70
C ALA A 168 -8.34 -13.27 -7.91
N PRO A 169 -8.10 -13.98 -9.02
CA PRO A 169 -8.79 -15.24 -9.34
C PRO A 169 -8.61 -16.35 -8.29
N SER A 170 -7.54 -16.27 -7.49
CA SER A 170 -7.26 -17.18 -6.36
C SER A 170 -8.07 -16.87 -5.08
N GLY A 171 -8.94 -15.87 -5.12
CA GLY A 171 -9.88 -15.52 -4.05
C GLY A 171 -9.45 -14.33 -3.19
N GLY A 172 -10.30 -14.00 -2.21
CA GLY A 172 -10.16 -12.83 -1.34
C GLY A 172 -11.06 -11.64 -1.70
N TYR A 173 -11.83 -11.72 -2.79
CA TYR A 173 -12.87 -10.73 -3.08
C TYR A 173 -13.99 -10.77 -2.04
N ILE A 174 -14.38 -9.57 -1.59
CA ILE A 174 -15.40 -9.38 -0.57
C ILE A 174 -16.50 -8.53 -1.17
N PRO A 175 -17.76 -8.99 -1.27
CA PRO A 175 -18.87 -8.13 -1.68
C PRO A 175 -18.97 -6.88 -0.80
N PRO A 176 -19.29 -5.69 -1.34
CA PRO A 176 -19.33 -4.43 -0.57
C PRO A 176 -20.23 -4.49 0.67
N ASP A 177 -21.37 -5.15 0.58
CA ASP A 177 -22.35 -5.32 1.65
C ASP A 177 -21.81 -6.21 2.77
N VAL A 178 -21.09 -7.28 2.41
CA VAL A 178 -20.40 -8.12 3.38
C VAL A 178 -19.26 -7.36 4.04
N LEU A 179 -18.48 -6.59 3.27
CA LEU A 179 -17.37 -5.80 3.80
C LEU A 179 -17.86 -4.80 4.86
N THR A 180 -18.90 -4.02 4.55
CA THR A 180 -19.42 -2.97 5.43
C THR A 180 -20.18 -3.54 6.62
N ALA A 181 -20.93 -4.64 6.46
CA ALA A 181 -21.74 -5.22 7.55
C ALA A 181 -20.96 -6.19 8.45
N GLN A 182 -20.00 -6.95 7.90
CA GLN A 182 -19.42 -8.11 8.60
C GLN A 182 -17.92 -8.02 8.85
N ILE A 183 -17.21 -7.05 8.29
CA ILE A 183 -15.73 -6.96 8.43
C ILE A 183 -15.31 -5.63 9.04
N ILE A 184 -15.69 -4.50 8.42
CA ILE A 184 -15.34 -3.16 8.91
C ILE A 184 -15.68 -2.98 10.41
N PRO A 185 -16.85 -3.41 10.93
CA PRO A 185 -17.18 -3.27 12.34
C PRO A 185 -16.23 -4.00 13.29
N TYR A 186 -15.54 -5.05 12.83
CA TYR A 186 -14.60 -5.83 13.65
C TYR A 186 -13.16 -5.33 13.52
N ILE A 187 -12.77 -4.78 12.37
CA ILE A 187 -11.38 -4.35 12.14
C ILE A 187 -11.15 -2.87 12.46
N LYS A 188 -12.15 -1.99 12.24
CA LYS A 188 -12.02 -0.54 12.47
C LYS A 188 -11.70 -0.19 13.93
N PRO A 189 -12.32 -0.82 14.96
CA PRO A 189 -12.00 -0.54 16.36
C PRO A 189 -10.63 -1.09 16.81
N VAL A 190 -10.00 -1.95 16.00
CA VAL A 190 -8.79 -2.68 16.38
C VAL A 190 -7.59 -2.09 15.66
N GLY A 191 -6.71 -1.46 16.42
CA GLY A 191 -5.42 -0.97 15.95
C GLY A 191 -5.49 0.35 15.20
N ARG A 192 -4.71 0.46 14.12
CA ARG A 192 -4.45 1.71 13.37
C ARG A 192 -5.12 1.69 12.01
N TYR A 193 -6.43 1.38 11.96
CA TYR A 193 -7.18 1.27 10.72
C TYR A 193 -7.20 2.60 9.94
N GLY A 194 -6.72 2.57 8.69
CA GLY A 194 -6.65 3.73 7.78
C GLY A 194 -7.65 3.73 6.65
N GLY A 195 -8.34 2.61 6.40
CA GLY A 195 -9.24 2.46 5.26
C GLY A 195 -8.93 1.23 4.41
N LEU A 196 -9.23 1.34 3.13
CA LEU A 196 -9.05 0.28 2.12
C LEU A 196 -7.96 0.64 1.12
N ALA A 197 -7.27 -0.38 0.61
CA ALA A 197 -6.43 -0.29 -0.58
C ALA A 197 -6.99 -1.28 -1.62
N LEU A 198 -7.23 -0.82 -2.86
CA LEU A 198 -7.94 -1.61 -3.86
C LEU A 198 -7.02 -2.03 -5.02
N TRP A 199 -6.92 -3.33 -5.25
CA TRP A 199 -6.27 -3.93 -6.40
C TRP A 199 -7.31 -4.27 -7.48
N SER A 200 -7.37 -3.59 -8.62
CA SER A 200 -6.68 -2.36 -8.98
C SER A 200 -7.69 -1.38 -9.59
N ARG A 201 -7.25 -0.17 -9.96
CA ARG A 201 -8.13 0.80 -10.62
C ARG A 201 -8.85 0.24 -11.84
N TYR A 202 -8.20 -0.63 -12.62
CA TYR A 202 -8.80 -1.27 -13.79
C TYR A 202 -10.05 -2.09 -13.43
N TYR A 203 -10.03 -2.76 -12.28
CA TYR A 203 -11.13 -3.60 -11.79
C TYR A 203 -12.15 -2.84 -10.93
N ASP A 204 -11.82 -1.64 -10.47
CA ASP A 204 -12.73 -0.80 -9.69
C ASP A 204 -13.77 -0.11 -10.60
N ASN A 205 -14.77 -0.89 -11.00
CA ASN A 205 -15.93 -0.43 -11.76
C ASN A 205 -17.16 -0.24 -10.85
N GLY A 206 -16.98 0.56 -9.79
CA GLY A 206 -18.04 0.89 -8.83
C GLY A 206 -17.96 0.15 -7.50
N TYR A 207 -16.95 -0.71 -7.29
CA TYR A 207 -16.73 -1.36 -6.00
C TYR A 207 -16.50 -0.33 -4.90
N SER A 208 -15.58 0.60 -5.16
CA SER A 208 -15.25 1.66 -4.23
C SER A 208 -16.46 2.55 -3.95
N THR A 209 -17.23 2.92 -4.97
CA THR A 209 -18.49 3.68 -4.82
C THR A 209 -19.51 2.94 -3.96
N ALA A 210 -19.71 1.64 -4.20
CA ALA A 210 -20.63 0.82 -3.44
C ALA A 210 -20.27 0.78 -1.95
N VAL A 211 -19.00 0.53 -1.61
CA VAL A 211 -18.53 0.51 -0.22
C VAL A 211 -18.81 1.85 0.49
N ILE A 212 -18.55 2.98 -0.19
CA ILE A 212 -18.83 4.31 0.37
C ILE A 212 -20.31 4.49 0.65
N THR A 213 -21.17 4.15 -0.31
CA THR A 213 -22.61 4.35 -0.17
C THR A 213 -23.23 3.46 0.92
N GLN A 214 -22.64 2.29 1.16
CA GLN A 214 -23.18 1.26 2.05
C GLN A 214 -22.60 1.31 3.47
N ALA A 215 -21.73 2.27 3.79
CA ALA A 215 -21.26 2.50 5.16
C ALA A 215 -22.16 3.56 5.82
N PRO A 216 -23.30 3.21 6.45
CA PRO A 216 -24.28 4.17 6.92
C PRO A 216 -23.87 4.67 8.30
N ASN A 217 -24.05 5.97 8.56
CA ASN A 217 -23.97 6.57 9.90
C ASN A 217 -22.62 6.46 10.62
N THR A 218 -21.61 7.10 10.06
CA THR A 218 -20.55 7.66 10.89
C THR A 218 -20.62 9.18 10.78
N THR A 219 -21.16 9.83 11.81
CA THR A 219 -20.89 11.25 12.15
C THR A 219 -19.41 11.48 12.53
N ASP A 220 -18.55 10.57 12.08
CA ASP A 220 -17.13 10.54 12.29
C ASP A 220 -16.54 11.13 11.03
N THR A 221 -15.98 12.33 11.14
CA THR A 221 -15.22 13.01 10.10
C THR A 221 -14.06 12.16 9.54
N THR A 222 -13.80 10.95 10.08
CA THR A 222 -12.91 9.94 9.50
C THR A 222 -13.52 9.12 8.36
N VAL A 223 -14.85 9.17 8.17
CA VAL A 223 -15.54 8.74 6.93
C VAL A 223 -16.02 9.98 6.16
N SER A 224 -15.29 11.09 6.27
CA SER A 224 -15.37 12.14 5.27
C SER A 224 -14.71 11.66 3.98
N LEU A 225 -15.51 10.98 3.17
CA LEU A 225 -15.25 10.73 1.76
C LEU A 225 -15.75 11.89 0.89
N THR A 226 -15.79 13.11 1.47
CA THR A 226 -15.87 14.32 0.66
C THR A 226 -14.45 14.71 0.21
N SER A 227 -14.21 14.55 -1.09
CA SER A 227 -13.06 14.99 -1.89
C SER A 227 -11.79 14.12 -2.00
N LYS A 228 -11.59 13.04 -1.22
CA LYS A 228 -10.33 12.28 -1.31
C LYS A 228 -10.55 10.77 -1.14
N PHE A 229 -11.10 10.14 -2.17
CA PHE A 229 -10.51 8.87 -2.52
C PHE A 229 -9.02 9.14 -2.69
N HIS A 230 -8.20 8.59 -1.80
CA HIS A 230 -6.90 8.13 -2.22
C HIS A 230 -7.17 6.99 -3.22
N LEU A 231 -7.69 7.36 -4.41
CA LEU A 231 -7.24 6.80 -5.68
C LEU A 231 -5.77 7.22 -5.73
N LEU A 232 -5.00 6.59 -4.86
CA LEU A 232 -3.58 6.58 -4.91
C LEU A 232 -3.38 5.95 -6.28
N CYS A 233 -2.88 6.76 -7.22
CA CYS A 233 -2.66 6.40 -8.62
C CYS A 233 -1.49 5.41 -8.72
N ILE A 234 -1.48 4.44 -7.80
CA ILE A 234 -0.55 3.35 -7.68
C ILE A 234 -1.08 2.36 -8.67
N LEU A 235 -0.39 2.30 -9.78
CA LEU A 235 0.43 1.15 -10.12
C LEU A 235 1.09 1.50 -11.45
N LEU A 236 2.01 2.47 -11.40
CA LEU A 236 3.04 2.53 -12.40
C LEU A 236 4.07 1.48 -12.01
N TYR A 237 3.84 0.25 -12.47
CA TYR A 237 4.92 -0.72 -12.58
C TYR A 237 5.89 -0.19 -13.61
N ILE A 238 7.09 0.17 -13.16
CA ILE A 238 8.22 0.35 -14.06
C ILE A 238 8.90 -1.02 -14.08
N LEU A 239 8.71 -1.73 -15.19
CA LEU A 239 9.43 -2.96 -15.52
C LEU A 239 10.93 -2.68 -15.63
#